data_AF-A0ABD6MA22-F1
#
_entry.id   AF-A0ABD6MA22-F1
#
_cell.length_a   1.000
_cell.length_b   1.000
_cell.length_c   1.000
_cell.angle_alpha   90.00
_cell.angle_beta   90.00
_cell.angle_gamma   90.00
#
_symmetry.space_group_name_H-M   'P 1'
#
loop_
_entity.id
_entity.type
_entity.pdbx_description
1 polymer ?
#
loop_
_entity_poly.entity_id
_entity_poly.type
_entity_poly.pdbx_seq_one_letter_code
_entity_poly.pdbx_strand_id
1 'polypeptide(L)' 'MIRPLTVRLTPDTSRLLRLYRGQAPATVLARAMRLLATADGHLDPAGNVKQQRS' A
#
# COMPACT_ATOMS: atom_id res chain seq x y z
N MET A 1 7.41 6.68 -16.70
CA MET A 1 8.37 5.64 -16.26
C MET A 1 8.23 5.48 -14.75
N ILE A 2 7.82 4.31 -14.26
CA ILE A 2 7.73 4.04 -12.82
C ILE A 2 9.15 3.75 -12.32
N ARG A 3 9.64 4.50 -11.33
CA ARG A 3 10.93 4.19 -10.69
C ARG A 3 10.72 3.11 -9.64
N PRO A 4 11.42 1.96 -9.71
CA PRO A 4 11.31 0.93 -8.69
C PRO A 4 11.84 1.44 -7.36
N LEU A 5 11.07 1.21 -6.29
CA LEU A 5 11.47 1.53 -4.92
C LEU A 5 11.77 0.21 -4.18
N THR A 6 12.96 0.10 -3.60
CA THR A 6 13.31 -1.01 -2.72
C THR A 6 13.03 -0.62 -1.27
N VAL A 7 12.21 -1.40 -0.57
CA VAL A 7 11.87 -1.17 0.83
C VAL A 7 12.40 -2.31 1.69
N ARG A 8 13.06 -1.99 2.80
CA ARG A 8 13.46 -2.98 3.80
C ARG A 8 12.31 -3.21 4.77
N LEU A 9 11.96 -4.47 4.99
CA LEU A 9 10.90 -4.85 5.90
C LEU A 9 11.46 -5.30 7.24
N THR A 10 10.76 -4.96 8.32
CA THR A 10 11.04 -5.54 9.64
C THR A 10 10.67 -7.03 9.65
N PRO A 11 11.22 -7.82 10.59
CA PRO A 11 10.85 -9.22 10.74
C PRO A 11 9.34 -9.43 10.93
N ASP A 12 8.68 -8.54 11.69
CA ASP A 12 7.24 -8.65 11.96
C ASP A 12 6.40 -8.39 10.71
N THR A 13 6.73 -7.35 9.95
CA THR A 13 6.06 -7.07 8.66
C THR A 13 6.26 -8.23 7.68
N SER A 14 7.47 -8.81 7.67
CA SER A 14 7.79 -9.96 6.84
C SER A 14 6.98 -11.20 7.22
N ARG A 15 6.68 -11.40 8.52
CA ARG A 15 5.81 -12.48 9.00
C ARG A 15 4.37 -12.28 8.55
N LEU A 16 3.85 -11.05 8.61
CA LEU A 16 2.49 -10.75 8.14
C LEU A 16 2.30 -11.06 6.65
N LEU A 17 3.29 -10.76 5.81
CA LEU A 17 3.23 -11.07 4.38
C LEU A 17 3.10 -12.57 4.11
N ARG A 18 3.60 -13.45 5.01
CA ARG A 18 3.49 -14.91 4.85
C ARG A 18 2.05 -15.43 4.96
N LEU A 19 1.13 -14.63 5.50
CA LEU A 19 -0.29 -14.96 5.56
C LEU A 19 -0.96 -14.91 4.17
N TYR A 20 -0.40 -14.15 3.24
CA TYR A 20 -0.94 -13.93 1.89
C TYR A 20 -0.25 -14.80 0.85
N ARG A 21 -0.19 -16.12 1.11
CA ARG A 21 0.47 -17.08 0.21
C ARG A 21 -0.14 -17.03 -1.20
N GLY A 22 0.72 -17.14 -2.22
CA GLY A 22 0.31 -17.08 -3.62
C GLY A 22 0.12 -15.67 -4.18
N GLN A 23 0.27 -14.62 -3.36
CA GLN A 23 0.24 -13.24 -3.82
C GLN A 23 1.65 -12.63 -3.82
N ALA A 24 1.94 -11.81 -4.84
CA ALA A 24 3.18 -11.05 -4.86
C ALA A 24 3.20 -10.03 -3.70
N PRO A 25 4.30 -9.91 -2.92
CA PRO A 25 4.38 -8.95 -1.81
C PRO A 25 4.04 -7.51 -2.21
N ALA A 26 4.45 -7.09 -3.41
CA ALA A 26 4.14 -5.77 -3.95
C ALA A 26 2.62 -5.53 -4.08
N THR A 27 1.85 -6.55 -4.46
CA THR A 27 0.38 -6.47 -4.57
C THR A 27 -0.26 -6.32 -3.20
N VAL A 28 0.22 -7.07 -2.20
CA VAL A 28 -0.27 -6.98 -0.82
C VAL A 28 0.01 -5.60 -0.24
N LEU A 29 1.24 -5.09 -0.43
CA LEU A 29 1.63 -3.74 0.02
C LEU A 29 0.82 -2.66 -0.69
N ALA A 30 0.59 -2.77 -2.00
CA ALA A 30 -0.24 -1.81 -2.74
C ALA A 30 -1.68 -1.76 -2.19
N ARG A 31 -2.25 -2.93 -1.85
CA ARG A 31 -3.57 -3.00 -1.21
C ARG A 31 -3.56 -2.39 0.20
N ALA A 32 -2.56 -2.73 1.02
CA ALA A 32 -2.42 -2.18 2.36
C ALA A 32 -2.30 -0.64 2.34
N MET A 33 -1.50 -0.08 1.44
CA MET A 33 -1.36 1.36 1.27
C MET A 33 -2.66 2.05 0.86
N ARG A 34 -3.47 1.42 0.00
CA ARG A 34 -4.80 1.97 -0.36
C ARG A 34 -5.76 1.95 0.81
N LEU A 35 -5.79 0.86 1.58
CA LEU A 35 -6.64 0.78 2.77
C LEU A 35 -6.26 1.85 3.80
N LEU A 36 -4.95 2.02 4.05
CA LEU A 36 -4.44 3.06 4.94
C LEU A 36 -4.82 4.46 4.43
N ALA A 37 -4.53 4.77 3.17
CA ALA A 37 -4.88 6.05 2.56
C ALA A 37 -6.39 6.33 2.55
N THR A 38 -7.23 5.29 2.50
CA THR A 38 -8.69 5.43 2.61
C THR A 38 -9.10 5.76 4.04
N ALA A 39 -8.56 5.02 5.02
CA ALA A 39 -8.82 5.25 6.44
C ALA A 39 -8.38 6.66 6.89
N ASP A 40 -7.27 7.14 6.35
CA ASP A 40 -6.74 8.49 6.60
C ASP A 40 -7.47 9.59 5.80
N GLY A 41 -8.45 9.22 4.98
CA GLY A 41 -9.24 10.15 4.18
C GLY A 41 -8.48 10.80 3.03
N HIS A 42 -7.33 10.26 2.64
CA HIS A 42 -6.51 10.74 1.51
C HIS A 42 -7.09 10.36 0.15
N LEU A 43 -7.95 9.34 0.08
CA LEU A 43 -8.63 8.95 -1.16
C LEU A 43 -10.07 9.48 -1.23
N ASP A 44 -10.50 9.87 -2.43
CA ASP A 44 -11.90 10.15 -2.73
C ASP A 44 -12.72 8.82 -2.82
N PRO A 45 -14.07 8.87 -2.90
CA PRO A 45 -14.88 7.66 -3.03
C PRO A 45 -14.59 6.82 -4.28
N ALA A 46 -13.98 7.41 -5.31
CA ALA A 46 -13.57 6.72 -6.53
C ALA A 46 -12.15 6.10 -6.42
N GLY A 47 -11.46 6.31 -5.29
CA GLY A 47 -10.12 5.78 -5.03
C GLY A 47 -8.99 6.63 -5.58
N ASN A 48 -9.26 7.86 -6.03
CA ASN A 48 -8.23 8.81 -6.45
C ASN A 48 -7.66 9.56 -5.26
N VAL A 49 -6.39 9.94 -5.34
CA VAL A 49 -5.77 10.82 -4.33
C VAL A 49 -6.49 12.16 -4.35
N LYS A 50 -7.03 12.58 -3.20
CA LYS A 50 -7.63 13.91 -3.07
C LYS A 50 -6.55 14.94 -3.37
N GLN A 51 -6.77 15.74 -4.40
CA GLN A 51 -5.96 16.92 -4.61
C GLN A 51 -6.32 17.92 -3.51
N GLN A 52 -5.40 18.11 -2.56
CA GLN A 52 -5.49 19.21 -1.62
C GLN A 52 -5.30 20.49 -2.43
N ARG A 53 -6.41 21.18 -2.77
CA ARG A 53 -6.34 22.52 -3.36
C ARG A 53 -5.69 23.42 -2.30
N SER A 54 -4.47 23.86 -2.61
CA SER A 54 -3.73 24.89 -1.89
C SER A 54 -4.49 26.20 -1.88
#